data_AF-A0A1Y2UMA2-F1
#
_entry.id   AF-A0A1Y2UMA2-F1
#
_cell.length_a   1.000
_cell.length_b   1.000
_cell.length_c   1.000
_cell.angle_alpha   90.00
_cell.angle_beta   90.00
_cell.angle_gamma   90.00
#
_symmetry.space_group_name_H-M   'P 1'
#
loop_
_entity.id
_entity.type
_entity.pdbx_description
1 polymer ?
#
loop_
_entity_poly.entity_id
_entity_poly.type
_entity_poly.pdbx_seq_one_letter_code
_entity_poly.pdbx_strand_id
1 'polypeptide(L)'
;MDDFRIFTSIRYDPGLLKVPGLGFTDVGWNQHPSPFYMLDFHRDRMLRAATHWGWTAAIAAISGDVGLKNLERFLQSITSEVDNNIPHRVMITLAPDGSLGHQISPLPETHLNNLYPECLPSPSSEGLDQVEKGKVPIKDPTYDIMLDVQKTTKSEYTHYKTTIRDMYDGARKRAQIRPGDKKEVLLVNDDGHIMEGSISTPYFWRGGKWVTPPISKDFTAAQGSGGNDGTTRRWALERYPPTRVSTVFRRLILIEAGISSLDKLFLLIH
;
A
#
# COMPACT_ATOMS: atom_id res chain seq x y z
N MET A 1 -26.72 -3.98 -7.02
CA MET A 1 -25.38 -3.48 -7.36
C MET A 1 -24.98 -2.29 -6.48
N ASP A 2 -25.76 -2.00 -5.42
CA ASP A 2 -25.66 -0.76 -4.63
C ASP A 2 -24.53 -0.77 -3.56
N ASP A 3 -23.85 -1.91 -3.38
CA ASP A 3 -22.79 -2.08 -2.37
C ASP A 3 -21.35 -2.05 -2.93
N PHE A 4 -21.19 -2.01 -4.26
CA PHE A 4 -19.86 -1.99 -4.86
C PHE A 4 -19.25 -0.59 -4.76
N ARG A 5 -18.12 -0.48 -4.05
CA ARG A 5 -17.42 0.78 -3.84
C ARG A 5 -15.92 0.61 -4.06
N ILE A 6 -15.31 1.67 -4.55
CA ILE A 6 -13.85 1.83 -4.49
C ILE A 6 -13.51 2.25 -3.06
N PHE A 7 -12.39 1.78 -2.51
CA PHE A 7 -11.96 2.25 -1.20
C PHE A 7 -10.46 2.49 -1.08
N THR A 8 -10.12 3.32 -0.11
CA THR A 8 -8.76 3.57 0.32
C THR A 8 -8.70 3.50 1.85
N SER A 9 -7.53 3.21 2.40
CA SER A 9 -7.27 3.38 3.84
C SER A 9 -6.09 4.31 3.97
N ILE A 10 -6.29 5.41 4.68
CA ILE A 10 -5.29 6.45 4.91
C ILE A 10 -5.02 6.58 6.40
N ARG A 11 -3.76 6.83 6.77
CA ARG A 11 -3.39 7.21 8.13
C ARG A 11 -3.68 8.69 8.33
N TYR A 12 -4.49 9.01 9.33
CA TYR A 12 -4.60 10.32 9.94
C TYR A 12 -3.72 10.37 11.19
N ASP A 13 -2.81 11.33 11.24
CA ASP A 13 -1.88 11.51 12.35
C ASP A 13 -1.46 13.00 12.41
N PRO A 14 -1.97 13.78 13.38
CA PRO A 14 -1.62 15.20 13.53
C PRO A 14 -0.12 15.45 13.70
N GLY A 15 0.63 14.46 14.21
CA GLY A 15 2.08 14.52 14.36
C GLY A 15 2.81 14.68 13.03
N LEU A 16 2.20 14.26 11.91
CA LEU A 16 2.79 14.38 10.57
C LEU A 16 3.01 15.83 10.13
N LEU A 17 2.28 16.79 10.70
CA LEU A 17 2.49 18.22 10.43
C LEU A 17 3.85 18.73 10.92
N LYS A 18 4.47 18.06 11.90
CA LYS A 18 5.79 18.41 12.46
C LYS A 18 6.94 17.84 11.63
N VAL A 19 6.67 16.85 10.77
CA VAL A 19 7.68 16.10 9.99
C VAL A 19 8.63 16.99 9.19
N PRO A 20 8.18 18.03 8.47
CA PRO A 20 9.10 18.94 7.76
C PRO A 20 10.13 19.61 8.68
N GLY A 21 9.72 19.98 9.91
CA GLY A 21 10.60 20.60 10.91
C GLY A 21 11.62 19.62 11.53
N LEU A 22 11.41 18.31 11.36
CA LEU A 22 12.31 17.24 11.83
C LEU A 22 13.34 16.83 10.78
N GLY A 23 13.53 17.64 9.73
CA GLY A 23 14.51 17.38 8.67
C GLY A 23 14.06 16.37 7.62
N PHE A 24 12.79 15.93 7.63
CA PHE A 24 12.19 15.13 6.56
C PHE A 24 11.73 16.07 5.43
N THR A 25 12.68 16.49 4.58
CA THR A 25 12.43 17.34 3.40
C THR A 25 12.26 16.51 2.12
N ASP A 26 11.46 17.01 1.17
CA ASP A 26 11.23 16.35 -0.14
C ASP A 26 10.79 14.87 -0.07
N VAL A 27 10.11 14.53 1.01
CA VAL A 27 9.60 13.17 1.19
C VAL A 27 8.55 12.82 0.12
N GLY A 28 7.99 13.83 -0.57
CA GLY A 28 7.07 13.79 -1.73
C GLY A 28 6.08 12.64 -1.73
N TRP A 29 5.56 12.37 -0.54
CA TRP A 29 4.35 11.61 -0.29
C TRP A 29 3.11 12.49 -0.50
N ASN A 30 3.22 13.78 -0.19
CA ASN A 30 2.22 14.84 -0.44
C ASN A 30 2.91 16.05 -1.08
N GLN A 31 2.16 16.85 -1.86
CA GLN A 31 2.61 18.16 -2.35
C GLN A 31 2.82 19.17 -1.22
N HIS A 32 2.06 19.04 -0.13
CA HIS A 32 2.11 19.93 1.03
C HIS A 32 2.06 19.13 2.35
N PRO A 33 2.58 19.68 3.47
CA PRO A 33 2.41 19.08 4.79
C PRO A 33 0.92 18.83 5.08
N SER A 34 0.59 17.62 5.54
CA SER A 34 -0.78 17.21 5.82
C SER A 34 -0.78 16.20 6.97
N PRO A 35 -1.82 16.20 7.83
CA PRO A 35 -2.01 15.12 8.80
C PRO A 35 -2.48 13.83 8.12
N PHE A 36 -2.80 13.86 6.83
CA PHE A 36 -3.20 12.71 6.03
C PHE A 36 -2.01 12.19 5.24
N TYR A 37 -1.57 10.99 5.59
CA TYR A 37 -0.41 10.37 4.99
C TYR A 37 -0.67 9.99 3.51
N MET A 38 0.09 10.56 2.57
CA MET A 38 -0.02 10.30 1.12
C MET A 38 -1.35 10.64 0.43
N LEU A 39 -2.06 11.68 0.88
CA LEU A 39 -3.37 12.06 0.36
C LEU A 39 -3.45 12.08 -1.17
N ASP A 40 -2.45 12.64 -1.85
CA ASP A 40 -2.41 12.74 -3.31
C ASP A 40 -2.39 11.37 -4.00
N PHE A 41 -1.60 10.44 -3.46
CA PHE A 41 -1.51 9.07 -3.96
C PHE A 41 -2.80 8.30 -3.70
N HIS A 42 -3.42 8.49 -2.53
CA HIS A 42 -4.70 7.88 -2.20
C HIS A 42 -5.82 8.37 -3.12
N ARG A 43 -5.88 9.68 -3.38
CA ARG A 43 -6.79 10.25 -4.39
C ARG A 43 -6.53 9.62 -5.75
N ASP A 44 -5.30 9.65 -6.23
CA ASP A 44 -4.94 9.16 -7.57
C ASP A 44 -5.34 7.69 -7.76
N ARG A 45 -5.13 6.85 -6.73
CA ARG A 45 -5.56 5.45 -6.74
C ARG A 45 -7.07 5.32 -6.93
N MET A 46 -7.85 6.10 -6.17
CA MET A 46 -9.31 6.09 -6.29
C MET A 46 -9.78 6.62 -7.66
N LEU A 47 -9.10 7.64 -8.19
CA LEU A 47 -9.39 8.22 -9.50
C LEU A 47 -9.14 7.21 -10.62
N ARG A 48 -7.99 6.51 -10.63
CA ARG A 48 -7.68 5.46 -11.61
C ARG A 48 -8.73 4.36 -11.62
N ALA A 49 -9.15 3.92 -10.44
CA ALA A 49 -10.23 2.97 -10.28
C ALA A 49 -11.55 3.51 -10.86
N ALA A 50 -11.98 4.72 -10.46
CA ALA A 50 -13.22 5.32 -10.97
C ALA A 50 -13.20 5.50 -12.50
N THR A 51 -12.05 5.85 -13.07
CA THR A 51 -11.81 5.92 -14.52
C THR A 51 -11.97 4.54 -15.18
N HIS A 52 -11.44 3.48 -14.58
CA HIS A 52 -11.56 2.13 -15.12
C HIS A 52 -13.03 1.67 -15.28
N TRP A 53 -13.87 1.94 -14.29
CA TRP A 53 -15.30 1.62 -14.34
C TRP A 53 -16.17 2.70 -15.01
N GLY A 54 -15.59 3.79 -15.51
CA GLY A 54 -16.34 4.87 -16.17
C GLY A 54 -17.32 5.61 -15.25
N TRP A 55 -17.01 5.74 -13.96
CA TRP A 55 -17.88 6.40 -12.98
C TRP A 55 -17.78 7.92 -13.09
N THR A 56 -18.46 8.50 -14.07
CA THR A 56 -18.36 9.93 -14.41
C THR A 56 -18.56 10.86 -13.22
N ALA A 57 -19.57 10.63 -12.39
CA ALA A 57 -19.84 11.46 -11.21
C ALA A 57 -18.73 11.33 -10.15
N ALA A 58 -18.28 10.10 -9.89
CA ALA A 58 -17.15 9.84 -9.00
C ALA A 58 -15.85 10.49 -9.49
N ILE A 59 -15.54 10.38 -10.78
CA ILE A 59 -14.39 11.03 -11.42
C ILE A 59 -14.47 12.55 -11.20
N ALA A 60 -15.63 13.16 -11.47
CA ALA A 60 -15.83 14.60 -11.28
C ALA A 60 -15.64 15.03 -9.81
N ALA A 61 -16.03 14.20 -8.84
CA ALA A 61 -15.91 14.51 -7.42
C ALA A 61 -14.45 14.59 -6.92
N ILE A 62 -13.54 13.78 -7.48
CA ILE A 62 -12.17 13.63 -6.97
C ILE A 62 -11.05 14.00 -7.97
N SER A 63 -11.37 14.39 -9.21
CA SER A 63 -10.36 14.76 -10.22
C SER A 63 -9.73 16.15 -9.99
N GLY A 64 -8.46 16.29 -10.38
CA GLY A 64 -7.70 17.55 -10.32
C GLY A 64 -7.55 18.15 -8.92
N ASP A 65 -7.06 19.39 -8.83
CA ASP A 65 -6.81 20.04 -7.55
C ASP A 65 -8.10 20.29 -6.76
N VAL A 66 -9.21 20.53 -7.47
CA VAL A 66 -10.53 20.71 -6.86
C VAL A 66 -10.96 19.43 -6.15
N GLY A 67 -10.85 18.27 -6.81
CA GLY A 67 -11.22 17.00 -6.21
C GLY A 67 -10.31 16.57 -5.07
N LEU A 68 -9.02 16.91 -5.12
CA LEU A 68 -8.10 16.73 -4.00
C LEU A 68 -8.54 17.55 -2.79
N LYS A 69 -8.86 18.84 -2.98
CA LYS A 69 -9.38 19.72 -1.92
C LYS A 69 -10.73 19.25 -1.36
N ASN A 70 -11.61 18.69 -2.20
CA ASN A 70 -12.87 18.11 -1.76
C ASN A 70 -12.64 16.92 -0.82
N LEU A 71 -11.72 16.03 -1.19
CA LEU A 71 -11.34 14.88 -0.37
C LEU A 71 -10.70 15.31 0.95
N GLU A 72 -9.81 16.30 0.91
CA GLU A 72 -9.18 16.88 2.11
C GLU A 72 -10.24 17.48 3.05
N ARG A 73 -11.18 18.28 2.53
CA ARG A 73 -12.25 18.88 3.35
C ARG A 73 -13.15 17.82 3.98
N PHE A 74 -13.49 16.78 3.22
CA PHE A 74 -14.24 15.64 3.75
C PHE A 74 -13.47 14.97 4.90
N LEU A 75 -12.19 14.66 4.69
CA LEU A 75 -11.33 14.08 5.71
C LEU A 75 -11.21 14.96 6.97
N GLN A 76 -11.03 16.27 6.81
CA GLN A 76 -11.00 17.22 7.93
C GLN A 76 -12.31 17.23 8.72
N SER A 77 -13.47 17.19 8.03
CA SER A 77 -14.77 17.16 8.71
C SER A 77 -14.93 15.93 9.59
N ILE A 78 -14.56 14.75 9.09
CA ILE A 78 -14.74 13.47 9.83
C ILE A 78 -13.66 13.22 10.88
N THR A 79 -12.53 13.94 10.82
CA THR A 79 -11.43 13.83 11.81
C THR A 79 -11.41 14.98 12.81
N SER A 80 -12.35 15.92 12.74
CA SER A 80 -12.44 17.05 13.68
C SER A 80 -12.76 16.62 15.11
N GLU A 81 -13.44 15.49 15.29
CA GLU A 81 -13.93 14.99 16.59
C GLU A 81 -13.16 13.76 17.10
N VAL A 82 -12.15 13.26 16.37
CA VAL A 82 -11.37 12.10 16.82
C VAL A 82 -10.27 12.50 17.79
N ASP A 83 -9.80 11.55 18.60
CA ASP A 83 -8.69 11.79 19.53
C ASP A 83 -7.41 12.15 18.77
N ASN A 84 -6.96 13.39 18.93
CA ASN A 84 -5.77 13.90 18.24
C ASN A 84 -4.44 13.47 18.89
N ASN A 85 -4.49 12.68 19.96
CA ASN A 85 -3.30 12.14 20.63
C ASN A 85 -2.84 10.79 20.07
N ILE A 86 -3.66 10.12 19.25
CA ILE A 86 -3.32 8.84 18.64
C ILE A 86 -3.54 8.85 17.12
N PRO A 87 -2.73 8.09 16.36
CA PRO A 87 -2.99 7.89 14.94
C PRO A 87 -4.29 7.12 14.69
N HIS A 88 -4.94 7.38 13.56
CA HIS A 88 -6.16 6.73 13.15
C HIS A 88 -6.06 6.20 11.72
N ARG A 89 -6.65 5.03 11.47
CA ARG A 89 -6.92 4.54 10.11
C ARG A 89 -8.29 5.06 9.70
N VAL A 90 -8.31 5.84 8.62
CA VAL A 90 -9.52 6.31 7.97
C VAL A 90 -9.72 5.51 6.70
N MET A 91 -10.69 4.61 6.68
CA MET A 91 -11.15 3.96 5.46
C MET A 91 -12.16 4.87 4.76
N ILE A 92 -11.87 5.31 3.55
CA ILE A 92 -12.77 6.12 2.72
C ILE A 92 -13.29 5.24 1.59
N THR A 93 -14.58 5.31 1.31
CA THR A 93 -15.21 4.62 0.19
C THR A 93 -15.81 5.63 -0.79
N LEU A 94 -15.79 5.31 -2.08
CA LEU A 94 -16.35 6.11 -3.16
C LEU A 94 -17.36 5.27 -3.94
N ALA A 95 -18.56 5.80 -4.07
CA ALA A 95 -19.63 5.23 -4.89
C ALA A 95 -19.53 5.66 -6.36
N PRO A 96 -20.26 4.98 -7.27
CA PRO A 96 -20.45 5.43 -8.64
C PRO A 96 -21.00 6.86 -8.78
N ASP A 97 -21.88 7.29 -7.87
CA ASP A 97 -22.50 8.63 -7.87
C ASP A 97 -21.59 9.74 -7.31
N GLY A 98 -20.38 9.38 -6.84
CA GLY A 98 -19.43 10.31 -6.23
C GLY A 98 -19.60 10.54 -4.73
N SER A 99 -20.57 9.89 -4.08
CA SER A 99 -20.71 9.95 -2.62
C SER A 99 -19.51 9.31 -1.91
N LEU A 100 -19.04 9.97 -0.85
CA LEU A 100 -17.99 9.48 0.03
C LEU A 100 -18.59 8.88 1.31
N GLY A 101 -18.14 7.67 1.66
CA GLY A 101 -18.42 7.05 2.96
C GLY A 101 -17.13 6.88 3.75
N HIS A 102 -17.21 6.67 5.06
CA HIS A 102 -16.03 6.52 5.89
C HIS A 102 -16.21 5.52 7.04
N GLN A 103 -15.09 4.97 7.50
CA GLN A 103 -14.95 4.27 8.78
C GLN A 103 -13.63 4.70 9.41
N ILE A 104 -13.64 4.94 10.71
CA ILE A 104 -12.45 5.36 11.46
C ILE A 104 -12.19 4.32 12.55
N SER A 105 -10.91 3.99 12.74
CA SER A 105 -10.44 3.09 13.79
C SER A 105 -9.07 3.56 14.30
N PRO A 106 -8.73 3.33 15.58
CA PRO A 106 -7.41 3.68 16.10
C PRO A 106 -6.31 2.86 15.40
N LEU A 107 -5.13 3.46 15.27
CA LEU A 107 -3.91 2.80 14.82
C LEU A 107 -2.83 2.87 15.91
N PRO A 108 -1.95 1.86 15.99
CA PRO A 108 -0.76 1.98 16.82
C PRO A 108 0.15 3.09 16.29
N GLU A 109 0.93 3.69 17.18
CA GLU A 109 2.03 4.55 16.79
C GLU A 109 3.00 3.81 15.87
N THR A 110 3.66 4.57 14.99
CA THR A 110 4.61 4.01 14.02
C THR A 110 5.75 4.98 13.93
N HIS A 111 6.97 4.44 13.99
CA HIS A 111 8.17 5.26 13.90
C HIS A 111 8.20 6.02 12.58
N LEU A 112 8.63 7.30 12.60
CA LEU A 112 8.67 8.12 11.40
C LEU A 112 9.55 7.53 10.30
N ASN A 113 10.64 6.82 10.64
CA ASN A 113 11.46 6.14 9.63
C ASN A 113 10.74 4.97 8.93
N ASN A 114 9.67 4.42 9.51
CA ASN A 114 8.85 3.40 8.86
C ASN A 114 7.81 4.02 7.91
N LEU A 115 7.42 5.27 8.16
CA LEU A 115 6.57 6.05 7.27
C LEU A 115 7.40 6.75 6.19
N TYR A 116 8.53 7.35 6.54
CA TYR A 116 9.37 8.14 5.66
C TYR A 116 10.80 7.58 5.58
N PRO A 117 10.98 6.34 5.12
CA PRO A 117 12.32 5.78 4.97
C PRO A 117 13.08 6.54 3.88
N GLU A 118 14.37 6.84 4.11
CA GLU A 118 15.28 7.37 3.08
C GLU A 118 15.89 6.26 2.22
N CYS A 119 15.94 5.03 2.73
CA CYS A 119 16.33 3.86 1.98
C CYS A 119 15.74 2.59 2.62
N LEU A 120 15.66 1.51 1.84
CA LEU A 120 15.36 0.18 2.36
C LEU A 120 16.69 -0.56 2.60
N PRO A 121 17.05 -0.90 3.86
CA PRO A 121 18.34 -1.50 4.17
C PRO A 121 18.44 -2.91 3.60
N SER A 122 19.66 -3.40 3.41
CA SER A 122 19.84 -4.82 3.08
C SER A 122 19.37 -5.70 4.25
N PRO A 123 18.78 -6.87 3.98
CA PRO A 123 18.47 -7.85 5.01
C PRO A 123 19.66 -8.26 5.90
N SER A 124 20.87 -8.27 5.34
CA SER A 124 22.12 -8.66 6.01
C SER A 124 22.82 -7.50 6.72
N SER A 125 22.34 -6.26 6.57
CA SER A 125 22.71 -5.18 7.49
C SER A 125 22.06 -5.46 8.84
N GLU A 126 22.77 -6.21 9.68
CA GLU A 126 22.48 -6.34 11.10
C GLU A 126 23.12 -5.16 11.84
N GLY A 127 22.34 -4.47 12.66
CA GLY A 127 22.81 -3.83 13.89
C GLY A 127 23.93 -2.79 13.83
N LEU A 128 24.43 -2.36 12.68
CA LEU A 128 25.32 -1.20 12.65
C LEU A 128 24.47 0.03 12.98
N ASP A 129 24.95 0.81 13.96
CA ASP A 129 24.46 2.07 14.51
C ASP A 129 24.17 3.17 13.45
N GLN A 130 23.40 2.85 12.41
CA GLN A 130 23.00 3.75 11.34
C GLN A 130 21.71 4.50 11.67
N VAL A 131 21.13 4.24 12.84
CA VAL A 131 20.01 5.01 13.40
C VAL A 131 20.36 6.51 13.48
N GLU A 132 21.66 6.86 13.58
CA GLU A 132 22.10 8.25 13.71
C GLU A 132 22.53 8.94 12.40
N LYS A 133 22.67 8.23 11.26
CA LYS A 133 23.12 8.85 10.00
C LYS A 133 22.17 8.75 8.82
N GLY A 134 21.11 7.96 8.89
CA GLY A 134 20.08 7.91 7.84
C GLY A 134 18.71 7.52 8.40
N LYS A 135 17.63 7.98 7.75
CA LYS A 135 16.25 7.63 8.15
C LYS A 135 15.90 6.20 7.69
N VAL A 136 16.55 5.21 8.30
CA VAL A 136 16.40 3.79 7.99
C VAL A 136 15.21 3.20 8.76
N PRO A 137 14.33 2.41 8.11
CA PRO A 137 13.21 1.76 8.79
C PRO A 137 13.66 0.81 9.90
N ILE A 138 12.90 0.81 10.99
CA ILE A 138 13.07 -0.06 12.16
C ILE A 138 12.41 -1.42 11.87
N LYS A 139 13.12 -2.51 12.18
CA LYS A 139 12.67 -3.90 12.00
C LYS A 139 11.70 -4.36 13.11
N ASP A 140 10.77 -3.49 13.52
CA ASP A 140 9.70 -3.82 14.46
C ASP A 140 8.40 -3.11 14.01
N PRO A 141 7.26 -3.83 13.94
CA PRO A 141 7.08 -5.26 14.21
C PRO A 141 7.53 -6.18 13.06
N THR A 142 7.90 -7.42 13.41
CA THR A 142 8.10 -8.53 12.45
C THR A 142 6.80 -9.29 12.25
N TYR A 143 6.53 -9.74 11.01
CA TYR A 143 5.33 -10.51 10.66
C TYR A 143 5.68 -11.94 10.29
N ASP A 144 4.85 -12.90 10.71
CA ASP A 144 4.86 -14.25 10.13
C ASP A 144 4.19 -14.22 8.77
N ILE A 145 4.83 -14.84 7.79
CA ILE A 145 4.40 -14.77 6.40
C ILE A 145 4.00 -16.17 5.94
N MET A 146 2.76 -16.30 5.51
CA MET A 146 2.22 -17.52 4.93
C MET A 146 1.99 -17.33 3.44
N LEU A 147 2.09 -18.41 2.68
CA LEU A 147 1.65 -18.45 1.30
C LEU A 147 0.22 -18.97 1.25
N ASP A 148 -0.66 -18.30 0.51
CA ASP A 148 -1.99 -18.85 0.28
C ASP A 148 -1.89 -20.14 -0.55
N VAL A 149 -2.56 -21.19 -0.09
CA VAL A 149 -2.63 -22.47 -0.77
C VAL A 149 -3.60 -22.44 -1.96
N GLN A 150 -4.52 -21.48 -1.97
CA GLN A 150 -5.47 -21.30 -3.07
C GLN A 150 -4.96 -20.20 -4.00
N LYS A 151 -4.90 -20.51 -5.30
CA LYS A 151 -4.56 -19.53 -6.32
C LYS A 151 -5.66 -18.48 -6.47
N THR A 152 -5.26 -17.26 -6.81
CA THR A 152 -6.14 -16.12 -7.03
C THR A 152 -6.07 -15.69 -8.50
N THR A 153 -7.20 -15.74 -9.18
CA THR A 153 -7.28 -15.23 -10.55
C THR A 153 -7.15 -13.71 -10.57
N LYS A 154 -6.27 -13.21 -11.44
CA LYS A 154 -6.06 -11.77 -11.66
C LYS A 154 -7.36 -11.15 -12.16
N SER A 155 -7.78 -10.04 -11.56
CA SER A 155 -8.98 -9.31 -11.96
C SER A 155 -8.84 -7.81 -11.69
N GLU A 156 -9.77 -7.01 -12.18
CA GLU A 156 -9.90 -5.61 -11.81
C GLU A 156 -10.06 -5.42 -10.28
N TYR A 157 -10.62 -6.40 -9.57
CA TYR A 157 -10.79 -6.37 -8.11
C TYR A 157 -9.50 -6.72 -7.35
N THR A 158 -8.53 -7.36 -8.00
CA THR A 158 -7.18 -7.52 -7.45
C THR A 158 -6.27 -6.35 -7.82
N HIS A 159 -6.51 -5.69 -8.94
CA HIS A 159 -5.72 -4.53 -9.39
C HIS A 159 -6.09 -3.22 -8.71
N TYR A 160 -7.39 -2.99 -8.50
CA TYR A 160 -7.91 -1.80 -7.83
C TYR A 160 -8.47 -2.16 -6.46
N LYS A 161 -8.35 -1.22 -5.52
CA LYS A 161 -8.78 -1.41 -4.14
C LYS A 161 -10.29 -1.18 -4.02
N THR A 162 -11.06 -2.27 -3.91
CA THR A 162 -12.54 -2.24 -3.89
C THR A 162 -13.15 -3.04 -2.75
N THR A 163 -14.43 -2.84 -2.46
CA THR A 163 -15.17 -3.61 -1.43
C THR A 163 -15.36 -5.08 -1.80
N ILE A 164 -15.10 -5.50 -3.04
CA ILE A 164 -15.07 -6.91 -3.44
C ILE A 164 -13.74 -7.51 -3.00
N ARG A 165 -13.77 -8.23 -1.88
CA ARG A 165 -12.57 -8.70 -1.17
C ARG A 165 -12.57 -10.18 -0.82
N ASP A 166 -13.52 -10.97 -1.31
CA ASP A 166 -13.67 -12.39 -0.97
C ASP A 166 -12.39 -13.20 -1.18
N MET A 167 -11.59 -12.87 -2.21
CA MET A 167 -10.28 -13.51 -2.44
C MET A 167 -9.30 -13.26 -1.29
N TYR A 168 -9.24 -12.03 -0.77
CA TYR A 168 -8.37 -11.65 0.35
C TYR A 168 -8.91 -12.20 1.68
N ASP A 169 -10.22 -12.09 1.90
CA ASP A 169 -10.86 -12.52 3.14
C ASP A 169 -10.81 -14.05 3.27
N GLY A 170 -10.99 -14.76 2.14
CA GLY A 170 -10.75 -16.20 2.04
C GLY A 170 -9.29 -16.58 2.33
N ALA A 171 -8.31 -15.86 1.76
CA ALA A 171 -6.89 -16.09 2.01
C ALA A 171 -6.55 -15.95 3.50
N ARG A 172 -7.01 -14.86 4.13
CA ARG A 172 -6.81 -14.60 5.56
C ARG A 172 -7.47 -15.66 6.43
N LYS A 173 -8.68 -16.12 6.06
CA LYS A 173 -9.39 -17.20 6.76
C LYS A 173 -8.62 -18.53 6.70
N ARG A 174 -8.14 -18.93 5.52
CA ARG A 174 -7.30 -20.14 5.35
C ARG A 174 -6.01 -20.06 6.14
N ALA A 175 -5.40 -18.88 6.17
CA ALA A 175 -4.18 -18.59 6.92
C ALA A 175 -4.41 -18.33 8.42
N GLN A 176 -5.67 -18.42 8.89
CA GLN A 176 -6.07 -18.23 10.29
C GLN A 176 -5.64 -16.88 10.89
N ILE A 177 -5.61 -15.83 10.07
CA ILE A 177 -5.21 -14.48 10.50
C ILE A 177 -6.40 -13.77 11.16
N ARG A 178 -6.22 -13.31 12.39
CA ARG A 178 -7.19 -12.49 13.13
C ARG A 178 -6.79 -11.00 13.10
N PRO A 179 -7.73 -10.08 13.34
CA PRO A 179 -7.40 -8.67 13.53
C PRO A 179 -6.36 -8.49 14.65
N GLY A 180 -5.30 -7.72 14.38
CA GLY A 180 -4.21 -7.47 15.32
C GLY A 180 -3.06 -8.48 15.27
N ASP A 181 -3.22 -9.62 14.59
CA ASP A 181 -2.14 -10.58 14.42
C ASP A 181 -0.97 -9.96 13.64
N LYS A 182 0.26 -10.23 14.11
CA LYS A 182 1.49 -9.95 13.35
C LYS A 182 1.72 -11.04 12.31
N LYS A 183 0.71 -11.28 11.46
CA LYS A 183 0.74 -12.28 10.39
C LYS A 183 0.20 -11.70 9.09
N GLU A 184 0.73 -12.18 7.97
CA GLU A 184 0.25 -11.83 6.64
C GLU A 184 0.25 -13.06 5.74
N VAL A 185 -0.66 -13.07 4.77
CA VAL A 185 -0.74 -14.10 3.73
C VAL A 185 -0.46 -13.48 2.36
N LEU A 186 0.46 -14.10 1.63
CA LEU A 186 0.79 -13.75 0.25
C LEU A 186 -0.12 -14.50 -0.72
N LEU A 187 -0.76 -13.77 -1.62
CA LEU A 187 -1.60 -14.32 -2.68
C LEU A 187 -0.73 -14.72 -3.87
N VAL A 188 -1.08 -15.84 -4.49
CA VAL A 188 -0.39 -16.42 -5.65
C VAL A 188 -1.37 -16.51 -6.81
N ASN A 189 -0.99 -16.07 -8.01
CA ASN A 189 -1.86 -16.15 -9.17
C ASN A 189 -1.86 -17.54 -9.83
N ASP A 190 -2.69 -17.70 -10.87
CA ASP A 190 -2.86 -18.95 -11.60
C ASP A 190 -1.55 -19.49 -12.20
N ASP A 191 -0.63 -18.58 -12.59
CA ASP A 191 0.69 -18.89 -13.12
C ASP A 191 1.72 -19.29 -12.03
N GLY A 192 1.33 -19.23 -10.75
CA GLY A 192 2.23 -19.53 -9.63
C GLY A 192 3.08 -18.35 -9.18
N HIS A 193 2.78 -17.12 -9.62
CA HIS A 193 3.50 -15.92 -9.19
C HIS A 193 2.89 -15.26 -7.97
N ILE A 194 3.73 -14.79 -7.06
CA ILE A 194 3.30 -13.93 -5.95
C ILE A 194 2.72 -12.62 -6.53
N MET A 195 1.53 -12.25 -6.03
CA MET A 195 0.80 -11.04 -6.41
C MET A 195 1.09 -9.91 -5.41
N GLU A 196 0.63 -10.08 -4.17
CA GLU A 196 0.69 -9.14 -3.06
C GLU A 196 0.35 -9.86 -1.75
N GLY A 197 0.37 -9.16 -0.61
CA GLY A 197 -0.22 -9.63 0.64
C GLY A 197 -1.70 -9.25 0.75
N SER A 198 -2.44 -9.83 1.70
CA SER A 198 -3.88 -9.55 1.84
C SER A 198 -4.22 -8.08 2.14
N ILE A 199 -3.29 -7.36 2.77
CA ILE A 199 -3.39 -5.94 3.08
C ILE A 199 -2.08 -5.16 2.81
N SER A 200 -1.11 -5.75 2.12
CA SER A 200 0.25 -5.24 2.04
C SER A 200 0.93 -5.47 0.69
N THR A 201 1.95 -4.66 0.39
CA THR A 201 2.82 -4.89 -0.77
C THR A 201 4.13 -5.57 -0.33
N PRO A 202 4.48 -6.73 -0.91
CA PRO A 202 5.72 -7.42 -0.60
C PRO A 202 6.92 -6.90 -1.40
N TYR A 203 8.05 -6.82 -0.72
CA TYR A 203 9.37 -6.55 -1.31
C TYR A 203 10.33 -7.68 -0.92
N PHE A 204 10.91 -8.33 -1.92
CA PHE A 204 11.85 -9.44 -1.76
C PHE A 204 13.27 -8.97 -2.02
N TRP A 205 14.23 -9.43 -1.22
CA TRP A 205 15.64 -9.18 -1.50
C TRP A 205 16.18 -10.21 -2.49
N ARG A 206 16.67 -9.73 -3.64
CA ARG A 206 17.18 -10.55 -4.76
C ARG A 206 18.32 -9.86 -5.46
N GLY A 207 19.44 -10.56 -5.67
CA GLY A 207 20.58 -10.03 -6.44
C GLY A 207 21.09 -8.69 -5.90
N GLY A 208 21.13 -8.52 -4.57
CA GLY A 208 21.62 -7.29 -3.93
C GLY A 208 20.65 -6.10 -3.95
N LYS A 209 19.38 -6.29 -4.32
CA LYS A 209 18.37 -5.22 -4.34
C LYS A 209 17.00 -5.71 -3.89
N TRP A 210 16.16 -4.77 -3.47
CA TRP A 210 14.74 -5.01 -3.25
C TRP A 210 13.99 -5.08 -4.57
N VAL A 211 13.15 -6.10 -4.75
CA VAL A 211 12.25 -6.27 -5.89
C VAL A 211 10.83 -6.51 -5.39
N THR A 212 9.84 -6.01 -6.11
CA THR A 212 8.41 -6.21 -5.80
C THR A 212 7.70 -6.78 -7.02
N PRO A 213 6.62 -7.57 -6.87
CA PRO A 213 5.87 -8.08 -8.01
C PRO A 213 5.52 -6.99 -9.05
N PRO A 214 5.64 -7.28 -10.36
CA PRO A 214 5.30 -6.33 -11.40
C PRO A 214 3.79 -6.10 -11.44
N ILE A 215 3.39 -4.84 -11.57
CA ILE A 215 1.99 -4.41 -11.72
C ILE A 215 1.97 -3.41 -12.86
N SER A 216 1.08 -3.63 -13.83
CA SER A 216 0.87 -2.69 -14.94
C SER A 216 0.21 -1.41 -14.42
N LYS A 217 0.27 -0.31 -15.18
CA LYS A 217 -0.43 0.92 -14.79
C LYS A 217 -1.94 0.72 -14.82
N ASP A 218 -2.42 0.12 -15.89
CA ASP A 218 -3.83 -0.20 -16.12
C ASP A 218 -4.02 -1.72 -16.03
N PHE A 219 -5.19 -2.14 -15.56
CA PHE A 219 -5.51 -3.56 -15.47
C PHE A 219 -5.58 -4.19 -16.86
N THR A 220 -4.81 -5.26 -17.06
CA THR A 220 -5.00 -6.21 -18.17
C THR A 220 -4.76 -7.61 -17.64
N ALA A 221 -5.58 -8.59 -18.03
CA ALA A 221 -5.41 -9.98 -17.57
C ALA A 221 -4.04 -10.58 -17.99
N ALA A 222 -3.46 -10.09 -19.09
CA ALA A 222 -2.22 -10.61 -19.66
C ALA A 222 -0.93 -10.05 -19.05
N GLN A 223 -0.97 -8.95 -18.30
CA GLN A 223 0.23 -8.27 -17.79
C GLN A 223 0.29 -8.26 -16.26
N GLY A 224 1.52 -8.19 -15.74
CA GLY A 224 1.78 -8.12 -14.31
C GLY A 224 1.44 -9.40 -13.54
N SER A 225 1.71 -9.39 -12.24
CA SER A 225 1.31 -10.43 -11.31
C SER A 225 -0.16 -10.31 -10.90
N GLY A 226 -0.78 -9.13 -11.09
CA GLY A 226 -2.20 -8.87 -10.86
C GLY A 226 -2.56 -8.40 -9.45
N GLY A 227 -1.59 -7.96 -8.65
CA GLY A 227 -1.86 -7.30 -7.37
C GLY A 227 -2.25 -5.82 -7.51
N ASN A 228 -2.52 -5.16 -6.39
CA ASN A 228 -2.94 -3.77 -6.31
C ASN A 228 -1.82 -2.78 -6.63
N ASP A 229 -2.16 -1.73 -7.38
CA ASP A 229 -1.28 -0.56 -7.51
C ASP A 229 -1.30 0.31 -6.23
N GLY A 230 -0.65 -0.21 -5.18
CA GLY A 230 -0.62 0.38 -3.84
C GLY A 230 0.02 1.77 -3.79
N THR A 231 -0.43 2.61 -2.85
CA THR A 231 0.07 3.99 -2.72
C THR A 231 1.52 4.00 -2.26
N THR A 232 1.83 3.25 -1.21
CA THR A 232 3.21 3.08 -0.72
C THR A 232 4.12 2.42 -1.73
N ARG A 233 3.57 1.49 -2.52
CA ARG A 233 4.26 0.87 -3.65
C ARG A 233 4.71 1.88 -4.69
N ARG A 234 3.75 2.66 -5.20
CA ARG A 234 4.00 3.67 -6.22
C ARG A 234 5.06 4.67 -5.76
N TRP A 235 4.91 5.18 -4.54
CA TRP A 235 5.89 6.10 -3.96
C TRP A 235 7.30 5.50 -3.89
N ALA A 236 7.42 4.26 -3.43
CA ALA A 236 8.72 3.60 -3.29
C ALA A 236 9.39 3.40 -4.65
N LEU A 237 8.63 3.05 -5.69
CA LEU A 237 9.15 2.86 -7.04
C LEU A 237 9.54 4.16 -7.73
N GLU A 238 8.85 5.27 -7.43
CA GLU A 238 9.21 6.60 -7.96
C GLU A 238 10.53 7.12 -7.37
N ARG A 239 10.89 6.72 -6.14
CA ARG A 239 12.11 7.17 -5.43
C ARG A 239 13.28 6.21 -5.48
N TYR A 240 12.99 4.92 -5.44
CA TYR A 240 13.99 3.86 -5.52
C TYR A 240 13.73 3.07 -6.79
N PRO A 241 13.81 3.72 -7.98
CA PRO A 241 13.61 3.00 -9.22
C PRO A 241 14.63 1.86 -9.25
N PRO A 242 14.22 0.64 -9.65
CA PRO A 242 15.18 -0.42 -9.89
C PRO A 242 16.15 0.12 -10.94
N THR A 243 17.38 0.43 -10.52
CA THR A 243 18.39 1.10 -11.35
C THR A 243 18.44 0.47 -12.72
N ARG A 244 18.37 1.30 -13.78
CA ARG A 244 18.47 0.91 -15.19
C ARG A 244 19.78 0.15 -15.43
N VAL A 245 19.77 -1.17 -15.25
CA VAL A 245 20.71 -2.09 -15.84
C VAL A 245 19.97 -3.37 -16.21
N SER A 246 20.01 -3.64 -17.51
CA SER A 246 19.69 -4.88 -18.22
C SER A 246 18.23 -5.17 -18.57
N THR A 247 18.01 -5.11 -19.88
CA THR A 247 17.00 -5.75 -20.73
C THR A 247 16.91 -7.28 -20.57
N VAL A 248 17.26 -7.84 -19.42
CA VAL A 248 17.13 -9.27 -19.14
C VAL A 248 16.72 -9.39 -17.68
N PHE A 249 15.42 -9.40 -17.40
CA PHE A 249 14.79 -10.23 -16.36
C PHE A 249 13.27 -10.01 -16.43
N ARG A 250 12.69 -10.47 -17.55
CA ARG A 250 11.26 -10.80 -17.70
C ARG A 250 10.86 -12.08 -16.94
N ARG A 251 11.66 -12.56 -15.98
CA ARG A 251 11.33 -13.78 -15.24
C ARG A 251 10.46 -13.45 -14.03
N LEU A 252 9.18 -13.73 -14.22
CA LEU A 252 8.37 -14.61 -13.37
C LEU A 252 8.93 -14.83 -11.95
N ILE A 253 8.16 -14.44 -10.93
CA ILE A 253 8.34 -14.96 -9.56
C ILE A 253 7.76 -16.39 -9.55
N LEU A 254 8.32 -17.30 -10.35
CA LEU A 254 7.93 -18.70 -10.32
C LEU A 254 8.43 -19.30 -9.01
N ILE A 255 7.51 -19.85 -8.24
CA ILE A 255 7.84 -20.63 -7.05
C ILE A 255 8.35 -21.99 -7.53
N GLU A 256 9.67 -22.13 -7.69
CA GLU A 256 10.28 -23.43 -7.47
C GLU A 256 10.42 -23.61 -5.96
N ALA A 257 9.56 -24.47 -5.41
CA ALA A 257 9.64 -25.08 -4.08
C ALA A 257 10.18 -24.20 -2.94
N GLY A 258 9.30 -23.39 -2.34
CA GLY A 258 9.51 -22.81 -1.01
C GLY A 258 10.25 -21.48 -1.02
N ILE A 259 9.70 -20.49 -0.30
CA ILE A 259 10.46 -19.32 0.14
C ILE A 259 11.59 -19.88 1.00
N SER A 260 12.82 -19.89 0.47
CA SER A 260 13.97 -20.43 1.20
C SER A 260 14.30 -19.52 2.39
N SER A 261 15.00 -20.03 3.40
CA SER A 261 15.45 -19.24 4.56
C SER A 261 16.37 -18.05 4.21
N LEU A 262 16.77 -17.91 2.93
CA LEU A 262 17.59 -16.81 2.40
C LEU A 262 16.74 -15.63 1.86
N ASP A 263 15.42 -15.78 1.80
CA ASP A 263 14.52 -14.82 1.19
C ASP A 263 13.89 -13.92 2.24
N LYS A 264 14.54 -12.80 2.59
CA LYS A 264 13.95 -11.83 3.53
C LYS A 264 12.92 -10.94 2.82
N LEU A 265 11.80 -10.73 3.48
CA LEU A 265 10.63 -9.99 3.01
C LEU A 265 10.42 -8.72 3.84
N PHE A 266 10.16 -7.60 3.16
CA PHE A 266 9.70 -6.35 3.76
C PHE A 266 8.27 -6.08 3.31
N LEU A 267 7.39 -5.72 4.25
CA LEU A 267 5.99 -5.40 3.99
C LEU A 267 5.73 -3.92 4.26
N LEU A 268 5.12 -3.24 3.29
CA LEU A 268 4.50 -1.93 3.51
C LEU A 268 3.01 -2.12 3.74
N ILE A 269 2.58 -1.92 4.99
CA ILE A 269 1.18 -1.99 5.44
C ILE A 269 0.63 -0.57 5.53
N HIS A 270 -0.61 -0.38 5.07
CA HIS A 270 -1.30 0.91 4.99
C HIS A 270 -2.17 1.18 6.22
#